data_AF-A0A4S2T586-F1
#
_entry.id   AF-A0A4S2T586-F1
#
_cell.length_a   1.000
_cell.length_b   1.000
_cell.length_c   1.000
_cell.angle_alpha   90.00
_cell.angle_beta   90.00
_cell.angle_gamma   90.00
#
_symmetry.space_group_name_H-M   'P 1'
#
loop_
_entity.id
_entity.type
_entity.pdbx_description
1 polymer ?
#
loop_
_entity_poly.entity_id
_entity_poly.type
_entity_poly.pdbx_seq_one_letter_code
_entity_poly.pdbx_strand_id
1 'polypeptide(L)' 'MTPTRPDTPESTAAKARLDKAAEARDKAIETAHRAYWAAVKAEMDAKTLTQKAVADHLDFSREHVRNQVNRYTADQ' A
#
# COMPACT_ATOMS: atom_id res chain seq x y z
N MET A 1 23.60 4.86 -32.75
CA MET A 1 22.44 3.95 -32.59
C MET A 1 22.94 2.69 -31.90
N THR A 2 22.59 2.47 -30.64
CA THR A 2 22.93 1.23 -29.92
C THR A 2 22.06 0.10 -30.46
N PRO A 3 22.64 -1.03 -30.92
CA PRO A 3 21.83 -2.14 -31.40
C PRO A 3 20.98 -2.68 -30.26
N THR A 4 19.66 -2.73 -30.46
CA THR A 4 18.74 -3.40 -29.56
C THR A 4 19.14 -4.88 -29.54
N ARG A 5 19.72 -5.32 -28.43
CA ARG A 5 20.08 -6.73 -28.23
C ARG A 5 18.81 -7.56 -28.40
N PRO A 6 18.79 -8.59 -29.27
CA PRO A 6 17.63 -9.46 -29.40
C PRO A 6 17.32 -10.07 -28.03
N ASP A 7 16.03 -10.11 -27.69
CA ASP A 7 15.57 -10.74 -26.45
C ASP A 7 16.00 -12.21 -26.45
N THR A 8 16.99 -12.54 -25.63
CA THR A 8 17.41 -13.92 -25.42
C THR A 8 16.47 -14.59 -24.41
N PRO A 9 16.37 -15.94 -24.38
CA PRO A 9 15.63 -16.65 -23.34
C PRO A 9 16.04 -16.24 -21.91
N GLU A 10 17.30 -15.84 -21.73
CA GLU A 10 17.83 -15.30 -20.48
C GLU A 10 17.25 -13.92 -20.13
N SER A 11 17.05 -13.04 -21.11
CA SER A 11 16.38 -11.74 -20.95
C SER A 11 14.92 -11.93 -20.53
N THR A 12 14.20 -12.85 -21.17
CA THR A 12 12.82 -13.20 -20.80
C THR A 12 12.74 -13.77 -19.38
N ALA A 13 13.65 -14.66 -19.00
CA ALA A 13 13.71 -15.21 -17.64
C ALA A 13 14.05 -14.14 -16.59
N ALA A 14 14.93 -13.19 -16.91
CA ALA A 14 15.26 -12.07 -16.03
C ALA A 14 14.06 -11.13 -15.83
N LYS A 15 13.34 -10.79 -16.91
CA LYS A 15 12.10 -10.01 -16.85
C LYS A 15 11.06 -10.67 -15.94
N ALA A 16 10.81 -11.97 -16.12
CA ALA A 16 9.87 -12.71 -15.27
C ALA A 16 10.24 -12.72 -13.77
N ARG A 17 11.54 -12.66 -13.41
CA ARG A 17 11.97 -12.50 -12.01
C ARG A 17 11.71 -11.09 -11.49
N LEU A 18 11.91 -10.08 -12.32
CA LEU A 18 11.61 -8.69 -11.98
C LEU A 18 10.10 -8.48 -11.78
N ASP A 19 9.27 -9.06 -12.65
CA ASP A 19 7.80 -9.02 -12.50
C ASP A 19 7.37 -9.65 -11.17
N LYS A 20 7.87 -10.85 -10.84
CA LYS A 20 7.60 -11.50 -9.55
C LYS A 20 8.06 -10.67 -8.35
N ALA A 21 9.22 -10.00 -8.47
CA ALA A 21 9.73 -9.12 -7.42
C ALA A 21 8.84 -7.88 -7.25
N ALA A 22 8.32 -7.32 -8.35
CA ALA A 22 7.36 -6.22 -8.31
C ALA A 22 6.04 -6.66 -7.65
N GLU A 23 5.47 -7.80 -8.04
CA GLU A 23 4.28 -8.36 -7.42
C GLU A 23 4.46 -8.60 -5.92
N ALA A 24 5.62 -9.12 -5.50
CA ALA A 24 5.94 -9.33 -4.09
C ALA A 24 6.05 -7.99 -3.34
N ARG A 25 6.67 -6.98 -3.94
CA ARG A 25 6.74 -5.62 -3.38
C ARG A 25 5.35 -5.03 -3.21
N ASP A 26 4.51 -5.09 -4.24
CA ASP A 26 3.18 -4.49 -4.19
C ASP A 26 2.28 -5.19 -3.15
N LYS A 27 2.39 -6.52 -3.00
CA LYS A 27 1.75 -7.28 -1.90
C LYS A 27 2.25 -6.85 -0.52
N ALA A 28 3.55 -6.61 -0.37
CA ALA A 28 4.13 -6.15 0.89
C ALA A 28 3.65 -4.74 1.25
N ILE A 29 3.59 -3.83 0.26
CA ILE A 29 3.05 -2.47 0.43
C ILE A 29 1.58 -2.54 0.85
N GLU A 30 0.76 -3.34 0.18
CA GLU A 30 -0.66 -3.49 0.53
C GLU A 30 -0.85 -4.07 1.93
N THR A 31 -0.01 -5.02 2.34
CA THR A 31 -0.02 -5.57 3.70
C THR A 31 0.36 -4.51 4.74
N ALA A 32 1.38 -3.70 4.45
CA ALA A 32 1.80 -2.59 5.31
C ALA A 32 0.70 -1.53 5.42
N HIS A 33 0.03 -1.19 4.32
CA HIS A 33 -1.11 -0.27 4.31
C HIS A 33 -2.26 -0.78 5.16
N ARG A 34 -2.61 -2.08 5.06
CA ARG A 34 -3.63 -2.69 5.92
C ARG A 34 -3.28 -2.57 7.40
N ALA A 35 -2.06 -2.96 7.78
CA ALA A 35 -1.61 -2.88 9.17
C ALA A 35 -1.64 -1.44 9.70
N TYR A 36 -1.21 -0.49 8.89
CA TYR A 36 -1.22 0.94 9.22
C TYR A 36 -2.65 1.45 9.47
N TRP A 37 -3.58 1.24 8.54
CA TRP A 37 -4.95 1.74 8.68
C TRP A 37 -5.75 0.98 9.74
N ALA A 38 -5.42 -0.28 10.03
CA ALA A 38 -5.95 -1.01 11.17
C ALA A 38 -5.52 -0.38 12.50
N ALA A 39 -4.25 0.02 12.64
CA ALA A 39 -3.78 0.75 13.83
C ALA A 39 -4.47 2.11 13.99
N VAL A 40 -4.62 2.86 12.89
CA VAL A 40 -5.37 4.12 12.89
C VAL A 40 -6.83 3.91 13.32
N LYS A 41 -7.48 2.84 12.84
CA LYS A 41 -8.83 2.48 13.28
C LYS A 41 -8.89 2.14 14.76
N ALA A 42 -7.94 1.36 15.27
CA ALA A 42 -7.89 0.98 16.68
C ALA A 42 -7.81 2.21 17.59
N GLU A 43 -6.99 3.21 17.26
CA GLU A 43 -6.88 4.46 18.03
C GLU A 43 -8.19 5.29 18.00
N MET A 44 -8.91 5.26 16.89
CA MET A 44 -10.23 5.91 16.77
C MET A 44 -11.33 5.16 17.53
N ASP A 45 -11.36 3.83 17.46
CA ASP A 45 -12.31 2.96 18.18
C ASP A 45 -12.08 3.00 19.70
N ALA A 46 -10.82 3.11 20.13
CA ALA A 46 -10.43 3.34 21.53
C ALA A 46 -10.83 4.73 22.04
N LYS A 47 -11.29 5.64 21.15
CA LYS A 47 -11.62 7.04 21.44
C LYS A 47 -10.43 7.85 21.97
N THR A 48 -9.20 7.36 21.78
CA THR A 48 -7.96 8.07 22.12
C THR A 48 -7.80 9.30 21.23
N LEU A 49 -8.10 9.15 19.94
CA LEU A 49 -8.04 10.21 18.95
C LEU A 49 -9.35 10.32 18.17
N THR A 50 -9.79 11.55 17.92
CA THR A 50 -10.90 11.79 16.99
C THR A 50 -10.41 11.68 15.54
N GLN A 51 -11.31 11.36 14.62
CA GLN A 51 -11.01 11.37 13.19
C GLN A 51 -10.41 12.70 12.71
N LYS A 52 -10.81 13.83 13.30
CA LYS A 52 -10.22 15.14 12.99
C LYS A 52 -8.77 15.23 13.47
N ALA A 53 -8.48 14.80 14.69
CA ALA A 53 -7.12 14.81 15.23
C ALA A 53 -6.18 13.91 14.41
N VAL A 54 -6.66 12.73 13.99
CA VAL A 54 -5.92 11.83 13.10
C VAL A 54 -5.64 12.50 11.74
N ALA A 55 -6.66 13.13 11.15
CA ALA A 55 -6.55 13.83 9.88
C ALA A 55 -5.53 15.00 9.95
N ASP A 56 -5.61 15.83 10.99
CA ASP A 56 -4.67 16.93 11.24
C ASP A 56 -3.23 16.41 11.51
N HIS A 57 -3.07 15.30 12.23
CA HIS A 57 -1.74 14.75 12.55
C HIS A 57 -1.05 14.09 11.35
N LEU A 58 -1.81 13.39 10.52
CA LEU A 58 -1.31 12.65 9.37
C LEU A 58 -1.31 13.47 8.07
N ASP A 59 -1.67 14.75 8.13
CA ASP A 59 -1.80 15.66 6.99
C ASP A 59 -2.74 15.13 5.90
N PHE A 60 -3.87 14.55 6.32
CA PHE A 60 -4.90 14.03 5.42
C PHE A 60 -6.21 14.77 5.59
N SER A 61 -7.04 14.77 4.54
CA SER A 61 -8.45 15.15 4.68
C SER A 61 -9.22 14.10 5.49
N ARG A 62 -10.23 14.53 6.27
CA ARG A 62 -11.11 13.63 7.03
C ARG A 62 -11.77 12.55 6.15
N GLU A 63 -12.16 12.93 4.93
CA GLU A 63 -12.72 12.00 3.94
C GLU A 63 -11.70 10.96 3.48
N HIS A 64 -10.43 11.36 3.31
CA HIS A 64 -9.36 10.43 2.96
C HIS A 64 -9.19 9.38 4.06
N VAL A 65 -9.08 9.81 5.32
CA VAL A 65 -8.97 8.90 6.48
C VAL A 65 -10.18 7.96 6.54
N ARG A 66 -11.40 8.48 6.37
CA ARG A 66 -12.62 7.64 6.34
C ARG A 66 -12.56 6.57 5.26
N ASN A 67 -12.21 6.97 4.05
CA ASN A 67 -12.21 6.08 2.89
C ASN A 67 -11.13 5.00 3.02
N GLN A 68 -9.94 5.37 3.49
CA GLN A 68 -8.84 4.42 3.66
C GLN A 68 -9.12 3.43 4.80
N VAL A 69 -9.61 3.92 5.94
CA VAL A 69 -9.99 3.05 7.05
C VAL A 69 -11.07 2.07 6.59
N ASN A 70 -12.16 2.55 5.98
CA ASN A 70 -13.18 1.65 5.45
C ASN A 70 -12.61 0.66 4.41
N ARG A 71 -11.79 1.13 3.46
CA ARG A 71 -11.20 0.26 2.42
C ARG A 71 -10.34 -0.86 2.99
N TYR A 72 -9.56 -0.57 4.02
CA TYR A 72 -8.57 -1.50 4.55
C TYR A 72 -9.04 -2.26 5.80
N THR A 73 -10.19 -1.91 6.39
CA THR A 73 -10.71 -2.56 7.60
C THR A 73 -12.20 -2.96 7.54
N ALA A 74 -12.92 -2.77 6.43
CA ALA A 74 -14.35 -3.14 6.34
C ALA A 74 -14.63 -4.65 6.27
N ASP A 75 -13.59 -5.49 6.15
CA ASP A 75 -13.67 -6.95 6.02
C ASP A 75 -13.16 -7.69 7.28
N GLN A 76 -12.99 -6.97 8.40
CA GLN A 76 -12.56 -7.53 9.70
C GLN A 76 -13.74 -7.65 10.67
#